data_AF-A0A7I7U651-F1
#
_entry.id   AF-A0A7I7U651-F1
#
_cell.length_a   1.000
_cell.length_b   1.000
_cell.length_c   1.000
_cell.angle_alpha   90.00
_cell.angle_beta   90.00
_cell.angle_gamma   90.00
#
_symmetry.space_group_name_H-M   'P 1'
#
loop_
_entity.id
_entity.type
_entity.pdbx_description
1 polymer ?
#
loop_
_entity_poly.entity_id
_entity_poly.type
_entity_poly.pdbx_seq_one_letter_code
_entity_poly.pdbx_strand_id
1 'polypeptide(L)'
;MIALAYADGVLFVAENPSRSLQKVSELYDRVGFAAVGRFNEFNNLRSGGIRFADTQGYAYSRRDVTGRQLANVYAQTLGTIFTEQAKPYEVELCVAEVAHYGETKPLSCTGSPTTGRSPTSRISW
;
A
#
# COMPACT_ATOMS: atom_id res chain seq x y z
N MET A 1 -1.01 5.41 11.50
CA MET A 1 -0.97 3.93 11.50
C MET A 1 0.48 3.50 11.52
N ILE A 2 0.76 2.24 11.83
CA ILE A 2 2.12 1.71 11.83
C ILE A 2 2.14 0.47 10.92
N ALA A 3 3.09 0.42 9.99
CA ALA A 3 3.38 -0.75 9.17
C ALA A 3 4.78 -1.23 9.49
N LEU A 4 4.93 -2.51 9.83
CA LEU A 4 6.21 -3.11 10.23
C LEU A 4 6.48 -4.35 9.38
N ALA A 5 7.68 -4.42 8.81
CA ALA A 5 8.20 -5.64 8.24
C ALA A 5 8.63 -6.59 9.37
N TYR A 6 8.24 -7.87 9.28
CA TYR A 6 8.67 -8.93 10.19
C TYR A 6 9.07 -10.17 9.38
N ALA A 7 9.64 -11.19 10.03
CA ALA A 7 10.26 -12.33 9.36
C ALA A 7 9.35 -13.00 8.30
N ASP A 8 8.05 -13.10 8.56
CA ASP A 8 7.11 -13.80 7.68
C ASP A 8 6.22 -12.86 6.85
N GLY A 9 6.43 -11.53 6.90
CA GLY A 9 5.65 -10.59 6.09
C GLY A 9 5.57 -9.17 6.61
N VAL A 10 4.38 -8.56 6.50
CA VAL A 10 4.12 -7.18 6.93
C VAL A 10 2.92 -7.12 7.88
N LEU A 11 3.10 -6.43 9.01
CA LEU A 11 2.09 -6.19 10.02
C LEU A 11 1.56 -4.76 9.91
N PHE A 12 0.25 -4.62 9.77
CA PHE A 12 -0.44 -3.33 9.83
C PHE A 12 -1.13 -3.15 11.19
N VAL A 13 -0.79 -2.07 11.89
CA VAL A 13 -1.43 -1.66 13.14
C VAL A 13 -2.09 -0.30 12.93
N ALA A 14 -3.42 -0.27 13.03
CA ALA A 14 -4.20 0.96 12.91
C ALA A 14 -5.19 1.06 14.06
N GLU A 15 -5.19 2.21 14.74
CA GLU A 15 -6.21 2.50 15.73
C GLU A 15 -7.55 2.73 15.02
N ASN A 16 -8.52 1.87 15.32
CA ASN A 16 -9.83 1.92 14.69
C ASN A 16 -10.94 1.74 15.74
N PRO A 17 -11.61 2.83 16.16
CA PRO A 17 -12.74 2.73 17.10
C PRO A 17 -13.97 2.06 16.46
N SER A 18 -14.02 2.01 15.11
CA SER A 18 -15.12 1.37 14.37
C SER A 18 -14.74 -0.06 13.95
N ARG A 19 -15.69 -0.99 14.09
CA ARG A 19 -15.53 -2.38 13.59
C ARG A 19 -15.98 -2.56 12.13
N SER A 20 -16.77 -1.65 11.59
CA SER A 20 -17.34 -1.75 10.23
C SER A 20 -16.52 -1.04 9.16
N LEU A 21 -15.82 0.04 9.53
CA LEU A 21 -15.01 0.84 8.61
C LEU A 21 -13.55 0.41 8.68
N GLN A 22 -13.15 -0.52 7.81
CA GLN A 22 -11.79 -1.03 7.80
C GLN A 22 -10.82 -0.05 7.14
N LYS A 23 -9.73 0.26 7.86
CA LYS A 23 -8.60 1.07 7.39
C LYS A 23 -7.52 0.26 6.68
N VAL A 24 -7.56 -1.07 6.84
CA VAL A 24 -6.63 -2.03 6.25
C VAL A 24 -7.43 -2.98 5.37
N SER A 25 -6.90 -3.31 4.20
CA SER A 25 -7.53 -4.20 3.22
C SER A 25 -6.49 -4.92 2.39
N GLU A 26 -6.83 -6.09 1.88
CA GLU A 26 -6.10 -6.74 0.80
C GLU A 26 -6.42 -6.02 -0.54
N LEU A 27 -5.42 -5.83 -1.39
CA LEU A 27 -5.59 -5.35 -2.77
C LEU A 27 -5.46 -6.47 -3.80
N TYR A 28 -4.59 -7.43 -3.53
CA TYR A 28 -4.30 -8.56 -4.40
C TYR A 28 -3.58 -9.65 -3.61
N ASP A 29 -3.37 -10.83 -4.20
CA ASP A 29 -2.81 -12.06 -3.58
C ASP A 29 -1.64 -11.83 -2.58
N ARG A 30 -0.87 -10.75 -2.76
CA ARG A 30 0.40 -10.48 -2.05
C ARG A 30 0.59 -9.01 -1.70
N VAL A 31 -0.45 -8.19 -1.95
CA VAL A 31 -0.37 -6.75 -1.78
C VAL A 31 -1.43 -6.31 -0.76
N GLY A 32 -0.95 -5.77 0.35
CA GLY A 32 -1.77 -5.14 1.37
C GLY A 32 -1.85 -3.64 1.20
N PHE A 33 -2.99 -3.07 1.58
CA PHE A 33 -3.26 -1.64 1.61
C PHE A 33 -3.69 -1.22 3.00
N ALA A 34 -3.10 -0.14 3.49
CA ALA A 34 -3.56 0.53 4.68
C ALA A 34 -3.62 2.03 4.42
N ALA A 35 -4.65 2.69 4.93
CA ALA A 35 -4.79 4.13 4.80
C ALA A 35 -5.35 4.78 6.05
N VAL A 36 -4.99 6.04 6.24
CA VAL A 36 -5.50 6.95 7.27
C VAL A 36 -6.02 8.20 6.60
N GLY A 37 -7.05 8.82 7.17
CA GLY A 37 -7.67 10.03 6.64
C GLY A 37 -9.18 9.89 6.51
N ARG A 38 -9.77 10.58 5.54
CA ARG A 38 -11.21 10.55 5.31
C ARG A 38 -11.64 9.25 4.63
N PHE A 39 -12.55 8.50 5.28
CA PHE A 39 -12.96 7.16 4.82
C PHE A 39 -13.39 7.11 3.35
N ASN A 40 -14.26 8.03 2.91
CA ASN A 40 -14.75 8.02 1.54
C ASN A 40 -13.62 8.22 0.51
N GLU A 41 -12.61 9.02 0.84
CA GLU A 41 -11.50 9.35 -0.06
C GLU A 41 -10.58 8.14 -0.23
N PHE A 42 -10.10 7.54 0.86
CA PHE A 42 -9.24 6.36 0.75
C PHE A 42 -9.99 5.10 0.32
N ASN A 43 -11.30 4.98 0.61
CA ASN A 43 -12.09 3.86 0.14
C ASN A 43 -12.30 3.89 -1.39
N ASN A 44 -12.39 5.08 -1.97
CA ASN A 44 -12.38 5.25 -3.43
C ASN A 44 -11.03 4.80 -4.03
N LEU A 45 -9.91 5.23 -3.43
CA LEU A 45 -8.57 4.81 -3.85
C LEU A 45 -8.39 3.29 -3.70
N ARG A 46 -8.85 2.69 -2.60
CA ARG A 46 -8.84 1.24 -2.40
C ARG A 46 -9.56 0.52 -3.55
N SER A 47 -10.78 0.95 -3.87
CA SER A 47 -11.58 0.34 -4.93
C SER A 47 -10.92 0.50 -6.30
N GLY A 48 -10.28 1.64 -6.57
CA GLY A 48 -9.50 1.86 -7.79
C GLY A 48 -8.27 0.95 -7.90
N GLY A 49 -7.55 0.74 -6.79
CA GLY A 49 -6.40 -0.15 -6.75
C GLY A 49 -6.75 -1.61 -6.98
N ILE A 50 -7.84 -2.10 -6.37
CA ILE A 50 -8.35 -3.46 -6.61
C ILE A 50 -8.65 -3.66 -8.10
N ARG A 51 -9.39 -2.73 -8.71
CA ARG A 51 -9.71 -2.79 -10.15
C ARG A 51 -8.47 -2.77 -11.02
N PHE A 52 -7.48 -1.94 -10.69
CA PHE A 52 -6.21 -1.88 -11.40
C PHE A 52 -5.47 -3.22 -11.30
N ALA A 53 -5.34 -3.77 -10.10
CA ALA A 53 -4.68 -5.05 -9.85
C ALA A 53 -5.37 -6.21 -10.60
N ASP A 54 -6.70 -6.27 -10.55
CA ASP A 54 -7.50 -7.27 -11.28
C ASP A 54 -7.30 -7.17 -12.79
N THR A 55 -7.32 -5.94 -13.33
CA THR A 55 -7.13 -5.71 -14.76
C THR A 55 -5.73 -6.13 -15.21
N GLN A 56 -4.70 -5.77 -14.43
CA GLN A 56 -3.31 -6.16 -14.75
C GLN A 56 -3.09 -7.67 -14.63
N GLY A 57 -3.63 -8.30 -13.58
CA GLY A 57 -3.52 -9.75 -13.39
C GLY A 57 -4.30 -10.56 -14.42
N TYR A 58 -5.39 -10.00 -14.96
CA TYR A 58 -6.13 -10.59 -16.07
C TYR A 58 -5.41 -10.40 -17.42
N ALA A 59 -4.83 -9.22 -17.66
CA ALA A 59 -4.16 -8.90 -18.93
C ALA A 59 -2.79 -9.58 -19.10
N TYR A 60 -2.05 -9.74 -18.01
CA TYR A 60 -0.72 -10.34 -18.00
C TYR A 60 -0.76 -11.65 -17.20
N SER A 61 -0.15 -11.65 -16.01
CA SER A 61 -0.20 -12.76 -15.05
C SER A 61 -0.44 -12.22 -13.65
N ARG A 62 -1.10 -13.02 -12.80
CA ARG A 62 -1.29 -12.68 -11.39
C ARG A 62 0.03 -12.41 -10.65
N ARG A 63 1.12 -13.03 -11.10
CA ARG A 63 2.47 -12.85 -10.51
C ARG A 63 3.14 -11.55 -10.92
N ASP A 64 2.67 -10.90 -11.99
CA ASP A 64 3.25 -9.66 -12.51
C ASP A 64 2.71 -8.42 -11.78
N VAL A 65 1.68 -8.59 -10.95
CA VAL A 65 1.10 -7.52 -10.11
C VAL A 65 2.00 -7.30 -8.91
N THR A 66 2.63 -6.12 -8.85
CA THR A 66 3.55 -5.74 -7.79
C THR A 66 3.04 -4.55 -6.98
N GLY A 67 3.41 -4.48 -5.70
CA GLY A 67 3.07 -3.34 -4.84
C GLY A 67 3.70 -2.03 -5.34
N ARG A 68 4.86 -2.10 -6.00
CA ARG A 68 5.50 -0.95 -6.64
C ARG A 68 4.65 -0.34 -7.75
N GLN A 69 4.00 -1.14 -8.59
CA GLN A 69 3.10 -0.63 -9.62
C GLN A 69 1.90 0.10 -8.98
N LEU A 70 1.27 -0.53 -7.98
CA LEU A 70 0.15 0.08 -7.26
C LEU A 70 0.55 1.39 -6.57
N ALA A 71 1.72 1.43 -5.92
CA ALA A 71 2.25 2.65 -5.31
C ALA A 71 2.45 3.78 -6.35
N ASN A 72 2.96 3.46 -7.54
CA ASN A 72 3.11 4.45 -8.61
C ASN A 72 1.77 4.96 -9.12
N VAL A 73 0.78 4.08 -9.31
CA VAL A 73 -0.58 4.47 -9.72
C VAL A 73 -1.22 5.37 -8.68
N TYR A 74 -1.05 5.07 -7.39
CA TYR A 74 -1.55 5.91 -6.30
C TYR A 74 -0.86 7.28 -6.27
N ALA A 75 0.46 7.32 -6.42
CA ALA A 75 1.20 8.57 -6.48
C ALA A 75 0.73 9.46 -7.63
N GLN A 76 0.53 8.88 -8.82
CA GLN A 76 0.01 9.60 -9.97
C GLN A 76 -1.42 10.11 -9.73
N THR A 77 -2.30 9.25 -9.22
CA THR A 77 -3.71 9.59 -8.96
C THR A 77 -3.83 10.70 -7.91
N LEU A 78 -3.06 10.61 -6.82
CA LEU A 78 -3.01 11.65 -5.79
C LEU A 78 -2.44 12.96 -6.34
N GLY A 79 -1.42 12.88 -7.20
CA GLY A 79 -0.86 14.04 -7.89
C GLY A 79 -1.90 14.76 -8.74
N THR A 80 -2.65 14.04 -9.57
CA THR A 80 -3.73 14.59 -10.39
C THR A 80 -4.85 15.20 -9.54
N ILE A 81 -5.29 14.50 -8.47
CA ILE A 81 -6.31 15.02 -7.56
C ILE A 81 -5.83 16.31 -6.89
N PHE A 82 -4.57 16.37 -6.49
CA PHE A 82 -3.98 17.54 -5.83
C PHE A 82 -3.93 18.77 -6.77
N THR A 83 -3.74 18.57 -8.07
CA THR A 83 -3.66 19.66 -9.05
C THR A 83 -5.01 20.07 -9.65
N GLU A 84 -5.91 19.12 -9.88
CA GLU A 84 -7.14 19.36 -10.64
C GLU A 84 -8.39 19.54 -9.75
N GLN A 85 -8.45 18.92 -8.57
CA GLN A 85 -9.61 19.05 -7.70
C GLN A 85 -9.50 20.27 -6.80
N ALA A 86 -10.62 20.98 -6.63
CA ALA A 86 -10.72 22.12 -5.72
C ALA A 86 -10.46 21.73 -4.24
N LYS A 87 -10.66 20.45 -3.88
CA LYS A 87 -10.36 19.93 -2.55
C LYS A 87 -9.37 18.76 -2.65
N PRO A 88 -8.15 18.89 -2.12
CA PRO A 88 -7.20 17.78 -2.08
C PRO A 88 -7.69 16.70 -1.13
N TYR A 89 -7.31 15.45 -1.41
CA TYR A 89 -7.62 14.33 -0.52
C TYR A 89 -6.71 14.39 0.71
N GLU A 90 -7.31 14.29 1.90
CA GLU A 90 -6.61 14.26 3.18
C GLU A 90 -6.42 12.80 3.56
N VAL A 91 -5.53 12.12 2.82
CA VAL A 91 -5.27 10.70 2.99
C VAL A 91 -3.77 10.41 3.00
N GLU A 92 -3.38 9.48 3.85
CA GLU A 92 -2.07 8.86 3.85
C GLU A 92 -2.26 7.36 3.60
N LEU A 93 -1.48 6.80 2.68
CA LEU A 93 -1.62 5.41 2.24
C LEU A 93 -0.28 4.68 2.25
N CYS A 94 -0.31 3.40 2.63
CA CYS A 94 0.81 2.49 2.59
C CYS A 94 0.41 1.25 1.81
N VAL A 95 1.27 0.92 0.85
CA VAL A 95 1.20 -0.33 0.10
C VAL A 95 2.34 -1.21 0.58
N ALA A 96 2.00 -2.42 0.98
CA ALA A 96 2.98 -3.43 1.36
C ALA A 96 2.87 -4.63 0.42
N GLU A 97 4.02 -5.17 0.03
CA GLU A 97 4.11 -6.38 -0.78
C GLU A 97 4.90 -7.44 -0.01
N VAL A 98 4.41 -8.68 -0.02
CA VAL A 98 5.10 -9.85 0.55
C VAL A 98 5.66 -10.77 -0.54
N ALA A 99 6.75 -11.47 -0.23
CA ALA A 99 7.50 -12.30 -1.17
C ALA A 99 6.81 -13.64 -1.49
N HIS A 100 7.19 -14.30 -2.62
CA HIS A 100 6.88 -15.71 -2.95
C HIS A 100 6.64 -16.63 -1.75
N TYR A 101 5.58 -17.45 -1.66
CA TYR A 101 5.73 -18.62 -0.80
C TYR A 101 6.88 -19.45 -1.39
N GLY A 102 8.03 -19.49 -0.69
CA GLY A 102 9.28 -20.09 -1.18
C GLY A 102 10.25 -19.15 -1.93
N GLU A 103 10.01 -17.84 -1.98
CA GLU A 103 10.94 -16.87 -2.59
C GLU A 103 11.33 -15.78 -1.59
N THR A 104 12.62 -15.52 -1.43
CA THR A 104 13.14 -14.54 -0.48
C THR A 104 13.31 -13.19 -1.19
N LYS A 105 12.35 -12.28 -1.04
CA LYS A 105 12.46 -10.88 -1.51
C LYS A 105 12.62 -9.96 -0.31
N PRO A 106 13.52 -8.95 -0.36
CA PRO A 106 13.60 -7.95 0.69
C PRO A 106 12.26 -7.22 0.81
N LEU A 107 11.72 -7.18 2.04
CA LEU A 107 10.44 -6.54 2.34
C LEU A 107 10.53 -5.04 2.05
N SER A 108 9.69 -4.54 1.13
CA SER A 108 9.66 -3.12 0.78
C SER A 108 8.31 -2.51 1.17
N CYS A 109 8.31 -1.66 2.21
CA CYS A 109 7.18 -0.81 2.53
C CYS A 109 7.42 0.56 1.89
N THR A 110 6.71 0.88 0.81
CA THR A 110 6.77 2.20 0.18
C THR A 110 5.67 3.07 0.80
N GLY A 111 5.96 3.62 1.97
CA GLY A 111 5.20 4.68 2.63
C GLY A 111 6.19 5.69 3.17
N SER A 112 5.92 6.98 2.97
CA SER A 112 6.82 8.06 3.38
C SER A 112 7.18 7.94 4.87
N PRO A 113 8.46 7.78 5.24
CA PRO A 113 8.90 7.95 6.61
C PRO A 113 9.15 9.44 6.83
N THR A 114 8.22 10.15 7.48
CA THR A 114 8.48 11.51 7.98
C THR A 114 9.31 11.52 9.26
N THR A 115 10.20 10.55 9.47
CA THR A 115 11.29 10.73 10.44
C THR A 115 12.53 10.00 9.94
N GLY A 116 13.60 10.78 9.77
CA GLY A 116 14.76 10.43 8.97
C GLY A 116 15.55 9.23 9.48
N ARG A 117 16.10 8.45 8.55
CA ARG A 117 17.54 8.37 8.27
C ARG A 117 17.75 7.53 7.01
N SER A 118 18.67 7.98 6.16
CA SER A 118 19.04 7.33 4.90
C SER A 118 19.92 6.08 5.14
N PRO A 119 20.35 5.36 4.09
CA PRO A 119 20.33 3.91 3.99
C PRO A 119 21.61 3.26 4.55
N THR A 120 21.67 1.93 4.48
CA THR A 120 22.86 1.07 4.71
C THR A 120 23.07 0.59 6.15
N SER A 121 22.66 -0.65 6.43
CA SER A 121 23.55 -1.66 7.02
C SER A 121 22.84 -3.01 7.12
N ARG A 122 23.40 -3.95 6.37
CA ARG A 122 23.34 -5.40 6.61
C ARG A 122 23.66 -5.68 8.08
N ILE A 123 22.79 -6.39 8.81
CA ILE A 123 23.16 -7.10 10.03
C ILE A 123 22.69 -8.54 9.90
N SER A 124 23.69 -9.41 9.90
CA SER A 124 23.66 -10.87 10.00
C SER A 124 23.35 -11.32 11.43
N TRP A 125 22.62 -12.43 11.54
CA TRP A 125 22.99 -13.50 12.46
C TRP A 125 23.43 -14.69 11.63
#